data_AF-A0A2E3NHH8-F1
#
_entry.id   AF-A0A2E3NHH8-F1
#
_cell.length_a   1.000
_cell.length_b   1.000
_cell.length_c   1.000
_cell.angle_alpha   90.00
_cell.angle_beta   90.00
_cell.angle_gamma   90.00
#
_symmetry.space_group_name_H-M   'P 1'
#
loop_
_entity.id
_entity.type
_entity.pdbx_description
1 polymer ?
#
loop_
_entity_poly.entity_id
_entity_poly.type
_entity_poly.pdbx_seq_one_letter_code
_entity_poly.pdbx_strand_id
1 'polypeptide(L)'
;MVPRSVFATLVLLVFAASVAPTASAQSDGERGATKAYWQTRYTTLLDRAEHLRATVAEQTELYADANRRNYRRGQKRHIHRVAAEEARDELAEVERELSTLPDEARRQGALPGWFYEVEEDRSAIVRNPALAPEPDDRDEARNPRFVEPAEEGLGDAAAARR
;
A
#
# COMPACT_ATOMS: atom_id res chain seq x y z
N MET A 1 -81.59 -21.42 22.82
CA MET A 1 -80.13 -21.54 23.04
C MET A 1 -79.59 -20.14 23.35
N VAL A 2 -78.94 -19.99 24.50
CA VAL A 2 -78.28 -18.77 25.04
C VAL A 2 -76.91 -19.27 25.53
N PRO A 3 -75.82 -18.49 25.75
CA PRO A 3 -75.44 -17.09 25.44
C PRO A 3 -74.03 -17.03 24.74
N ARG A 4 -73.37 -15.86 24.78
CA ARG A 4 -71.89 -15.61 24.82
C ARG A 4 -71.26 -15.23 23.47
N SER A 5 -70.32 -14.30 23.36
CA SER A 5 -69.69 -13.34 24.26
C SER A 5 -68.83 -12.42 23.39
N VAL A 6 -68.78 -11.14 23.77
CA VAL A 6 -67.63 -10.21 23.77
C VAL A 6 -66.33 -10.73 23.12
N PHE A 7 -65.80 -10.00 22.12
CA PHE A 7 -64.36 -9.73 22.04
C PHE A 7 -64.11 -8.36 21.39
N ALA A 8 -63.76 -7.40 22.25
CA ALA A 8 -63.02 -6.22 21.89
C ALA A 8 -61.59 -6.61 21.49
N THR A 9 -61.02 -6.04 20.43
CA THR A 9 -59.59 -5.68 20.42
C THR A 9 -59.30 -4.58 19.40
N LEU A 10 -58.83 -3.47 19.95
CA LEU A 10 -58.22 -2.31 19.34
C LEU A 10 -56.80 -2.70 18.86
N VAL A 11 -56.46 -2.47 17.59
CA VAL A 11 -55.07 -2.43 17.11
C VAL A 11 -54.97 -1.23 16.18
N LEU A 12 -54.74 -0.06 16.77
CA LEU A 12 -53.41 0.55 16.91
C LEU A 12 -52.86 0.97 15.54
N LEU A 13 -53.12 2.25 15.26
CA LEU A 13 -52.52 3.11 14.27
C LEU A 13 -51.00 3.10 14.48
N VAL A 14 -50.29 2.15 13.88
CA VAL A 14 -48.83 2.24 13.76
C VAL A 14 -48.58 3.16 12.58
N PHE A 15 -48.56 4.45 12.90
CA PHE A 15 -47.84 5.48 12.17
C PHE A 15 -46.46 4.90 11.89
N ALA A 16 -46.26 4.39 10.68
CA ALA A 16 -44.96 3.93 10.22
C ALA A 16 -44.06 5.15 10.27
N ALA A 17 -43.36 5.28 11.39
CA ALA A 17 -42.27 6.19 11.57
C ALA A 17 -41.41 6.02 10.33
N SER A 18 -41.47 7.03 9.47
CA SER A 18 -40.51 7.24 8.42
C SER A 18 -39.20 7.45 9.15
N VAL A 19 -38.52 6.36 9.49
CA VAL A 19 -37.11 6.37 9.83
C VAL A 19 -36.43 6.75 8.52
N ALA A 20 -36.44 8.05 8.24
CA ALA A 20 -35.50 8.63 7.33
C ALA A 20 -34.13 8.10 7.79
N PRO A 21 -33.29 7.55 6.90
CA PRO A 21 -31.89 7.42 7.24
C PRO A 21 -31.45 8.86 7.51
N THR A 22 -31.27 9.19 8.79
CA THR A 22 -30.47 10.34 9.18
C THR A 22 -29.13 10.09 8.54
N ALA A 23 -28.90 10.72 7.39
CA ALA A 23 -27.59 11.03 6.90
C ALA A 23 -26.95 11.86 8.02
N SER A 24 -26.33 11.18 8.97
CA SER A 24 -25.50 11.80 9.99
C SER A 24 -24.45 12.56 9.21
N ALA A 25 -24.55 13.90 9.22
CA ALA A 25 -23.49 14.73 8.70
C ALA A 25 -22.20 14.26 9.34
N GLN A 26 -21.31 13.64 8.56
CA GLN A 26 -19.99 13.23 9.05
C GLN A 26 -19.36 14.46 9.70
N SER A 27 -18.82 14.24 10.90
CA SER A 27 -18.07 15.28 11.58
C SER A 27 -16.85 15.67 10.73
N ASP A 28 -16.37 16.91 10.88
CA ASP A 28 -15.16 17.36 10.18
C ASP A 28 -13.95 16.45 10.50
N GLY A 29 -13.89 15.90 11.72
CA GLY A 29 -12.86 14.94 12.12
C GLY A 29 -12.93 13.62 11.36
N GLU A 30 -14.13 13.05 11.19
CA GLU A 30 -14.32 11.82 10.39
C GLU A 30 -13.98 12.03 8.91
N ARG A 31 -14.35 13.19 8.35
CA ARG A 31 -13.95 13.56 6.98
C ARG A 31 -12.43 13.67 6.85
N GLY A 32 -11.77 14.33 7.80
CA GLY A 32 -10.32 14.44 7.84
C GLY A 32 -9.62 13.08 7.90
N ALA A 33 -10.09 12.18 8.78
CA ALA A 33 -9.55 10.82 8.89
C ALA A 33 -9.80 9.99 7.61
N THR A 34 -10.98 10.11 7.01
CA THR A 34 -11.32 9.42 5.75
C THR A 34 -10.43 9.93 4.61
N LYS A 35 -10.22 11.25 4.53
CA LYS A 35 -9.31 11.86 3.55
C LYS A 35 -7.88 11.36 3.73
N ALA A 36 -7.36 11.40 4.95
CA ALA A 36 -6.02 10.92 5.27
C ALA A 36 -5.83 9.45 4.88
N TYR A 37 -6.82 8.59 5.15
CA TYR A 37 -6.80 7.18 4.75
C TYR A 37 -6.64 7.00 3.23
N TRP A 38 -7.50 7.66 2.44
CA TRP A 38 -7.45 7.54 0.98
C TRP A 38 -6.18 8.14 0.38
N GLN A 39 -5.76 9.31 0.87
CA GLN A 39 -4.52 9.93 0.41
C GLN A 39 -3.31 9.05 0.74
N THR A 40 -3.24 8.48 1.95
CA THR A 40 -2.16 7.55 2.33
C THR A 40 -2.14 6.33 1.43
N ARG A 41 -3.29 5.66 1.25
CA ARG A 41 -3.39 4.47 0.39
C ARG A 41 -2.96 4.77 -1.04
N TYR A 42 -3.38 5.91 -1.57
CA TYR A 42 -3.01 6.35 -2.92
C TYR A 42 -1.51 6.63 -3.05
N THR A 43 -0.92 7.36 -2.10
CA THR A 43 0.53 7.62 -2.05
C THR A 43 1.33 6.32 -2.00
N THR A 44 0.94 5.37 -1.13
CA THR A 44 1.61 4.06 -1.04
C THR A 44 1.58 3.29 -2.36
N LEU A 45 0.45 3.32 -3.08
CA LEU A 45 0.35 2.67 -4.38
C LEU A 45 1.20 3.36 -5.46
N LEU A 46 1.29 4.69 -5.45
CA LEU A 46 2.18 5.45 -6.34
C LEU A 46 3.64 5.09 -6.09
N ASP A 47 4.08 5.08 -4.83
CA ASP A 47 5.46 4.74 -4.45
C ASP A 47 5.80 3.30 -4.84
N ARG A 48 4.87 2.36 -4.61
CA ARG A 48 5.03 0.97 -5.04
C ARG A 48 5.14 0.85 -6.55
N ALA A 49 4.30 1.57 -7.31
CA ALA A 49 4.37 1.57 -8.77
C ALA A 49 5.71 2.13 -9.29
N GLU A 50 6.20 3.23 -8.70
CA GLU A 50 7.51 3.79 -9.03
C GLU A 50 8.65 2.81 -8.73
N HIS A 51 8.62 2.16 -7.57
CA HIS A 51 9.62 1.16 -7.18
C HIS A 51 9.62 -0.06 -8.12
N LEU A 52 8.43 -0.55 -8.49
CA LEU A 52 8.29 -1.68 -9.42
C LEU A 52 8.79 -1.31 -10.82
N ARG A 53 8.50 -0.10 -11.31
CA ARG A 53 9.05 0.38 -12.61
C ARG A 53 10.57 0.41 -12.59
N ALA A 54 11.18 0.90 -11.51
CA ALA A 54 12.62 0.90 -11.33
C ALA A 54 13.18 -0.54 -11.32
N THR A 55 12.55 -1.45 -10.58
CA THR A 55 12.91 -2.87 -10.53
C THR A 55 12.83 -3.53 -11.90
N VAL A 56 11.76 -3.30 -12.67
CA VAL A 56 11.61 -3.83 -14.03
C VAL A 56 12.73 -3.34 -14.93
N ALA A 57 13.08 -2.05 -14.86
CA ALA A 57 14.17 -1.48 -15.65
C ALA A 57 15.52 -2.11 -15.28
N GLU A 58 15.83 -2.20 -13.98
CA GLU A 58 17.06 -2.80 -13.47
C GLU A 58 17.20 -4.27 -13.88
N GLN A 59 16.18 -5.09 -13.65
CA GLN A 59 16.23 -6.52 -13.97
C GLN A 59 16.32 -6.75 -15.49
N THR A 60 15.71 -5.88 -16.30
CA THR A 60 15.85 -5.93 -17.76
C THR A 60 17.28 -5.61 -18.20
N GLU A 61 17.92 -4.63 -17.57
CA GLU A 61 19.33 -4.30 -17.84
C GLU A 61 20.26 -5.44 -17.43
N LEU A 62 20.07 -6.00 -16.23
CA LEU A 62 20.84 -7.14 -15.73
C LEU A 62 20.66 -8.39 -16.59
N TYR A 63 19.46 -8.63 -17.11
CA TYR A 63 19.21 -9.67 -18.10
C TYR A 63 20.02 -9.43 -19.39
N ALA A 64 20.00 -8.21 -19.92
CA ALA A 64 20.76 -7.86 -21.13
C ALA A 64 22.27 -8.00 -20.92
N ASP A 65 22.80 -7.55 -19.78
CA ASP A 65 24.21 -7.72 -19.41
C ASP A 65 24.59 -9.21 -19.25
N ALA A 66 23.73 -10.00 -18.60
CA ALA A 66 23.91 -11.45 -18.50
C ALA A 66 23.87 -12.16 -19.86
N ASN A 67 23.16 -11.58 -20.84
CA ASN A 67 23.18 -12.05 -22.22
C ASN A 67 24.51 -11.74 -22.91
N ARG A 68 25.09 -10.56 -22.68
CA ARG A 68 26.37 -10.12 -23.25
C ARG A 68 27.57 -10.90 -22.73
N ARG A 69 27.66 -11.13 -21.42
CA ARG A 69 28.88 -11.68 -20.76
C ARG A 69 29.07 -13.20 -20.88
N ASN A 70 28.27 -13.87 -21.72
CA ASN A 70 28.31 -15.32 -21.98
C ASN A 70 28.52 -16.17 -20.71
N TYR A 71 27.74 -15.89 -19.65
CA TYR A 71 27.84 -16.60 -18.38
C TYR A 71 27.68 -18.11 -18.59
N ARG A 72 28.63 -18.86 -18.03
CA ARG A 72 28.84 -20.31 -18.24
C ARG A 72 27.67 -21.21 -17.81
N ARG A 73 26.63 -20.66 -17.16
CA ARG A 73 25.38 -21.34 -16.77
C ARG A 73 24.20 -20.39 -16.93
N GLY A 74 23.17 -20.78 -17.67
CA GLY A 74 21.97 -19.97 -17.98
C GLY A 74 21.12 -19.53 -16.78
N GLN A 75 21.49 -19.92 -15.57
CA GLN A 75 20.75 -19.63 -14.33
C GLN A 75 20.60 -18.13 -14.05
N LYS A 76 21.65 -17.32 -14.24
CA LYS A 76 21.56 -15.86 -14.00
C LYS A 76 20.57 -15.16 -14.94
N ARG A 77 20.58 -15.52 -16.23
CA ARG A 77 19.62 -14.98 -17.22
C ARG A 77 18.19 -15.34 -16.83
N HIS A 78 17.98 -16.58 -16.41
CA HIS A 78 16.68 -17.03 -15.97
C HIS A 78 16.20 -16.24 -14.74
N ILE A 79 17.06 -16.05 -13.73
CA ILE A 79 16.74 -15.27 -12.52
C ILE A 79 16.30 -13.85 -12.87
N HIS A 80 17.09 -13.11 -13.64
CA HIS A 80 16.74 -11.73 -14.01
C HIS A 80 15.49 -11.65 -14.88
N ARG A 81 15.28 -12.63 -15.76
CA ARG A 81 14.05 -12.69 -16.57
C ARG A 81 12.82 -12.89 -15.69
N VAL A 82 12.86 -13.89 -14.78
CA VAL A 82 11.76 -14.20 -13.87
C VAL A 82 11.47 -13.01 -12.95
N ALA A 83 12.50 -12.40 -12.35
CA ALA A 83 12.32 -11.22 -11.50
C ALA A 83 11.71 -10.02 -12.27
N ALA A 84 12.10 -9.82 -13.54
CA ALA A 84 11.49 -8.79 -14.37
C ALA A 84 10.05 -9.11 -14.77
N GLU A 85 9.69 -10.39 -14.95
CA GLU A 85 8.32 -10.83 -15.23
C GLU A 85 7.44 -10.65 -13.98
N GLU A 86 7.88 -11.13 -12.83
CA GLU A 86 7.17 -10.97 -11.54
C GLU A 86 6.92 -9.49 -11.21
N ALA A 87 7.94 -8.63 -11.36
CA ALA A 87 7.78 -7.20 -11.11
C ALA A 87 6.83 -6.51 -12.11
N ARG A 88 6.73 -7.00 -13.36
CA ARG A 88 5.76 -6.49 -14.35
C ARG A 88 4.34 -6.90 -14.01
N ASP A 89 4.14 -8.15 -13.59
CA ASP A 89 2.84 -8.66 -13.20
C ASP A 89 2.32 -7.89 -11.97
N GLU A 90 3.17 -7.71 -10.96
CA GLU A 90 2.84 -6.91 -9.78
C GLU A 90 2.57 -5.44 -10.14
N LEU A 91 3.36 -4.85 -11.04
CA LEU A 91 3.13 -3.47 -11.51
C LEU A 91 1.76 -3.35 -12.18
N ALA A 92 1.37 -4.32 -13.01
CA ALA A 92 0.07 -4.33 -13.68
C ALA A 92 -1.09 -4.45 -12.68
N GLU A 93 -0.90 -5.16 -11.57
CA GLU A 93 -1.88 -5.22 -10.48
C GLU A 93 -2.00 -3.88 -9.75
N VAL A 94 -0.89 -3.26 -9.39
CA VAL A 94 -0.86 -1.96 -8.71
C VAL A 94 -1.46 -0.87 -9.61
N GLU A 95 -1.14 -0.85 -10.90
CA GLU A 95 -1.71 0.11 -11.86
C GLU A 95 -3.21 -0.08 -12.03
N ARG A 96 -3.69 -1.33 -12.01
CA ARG A 96 -5.12 -1.63 -12.00
C ARG A 96 -5.78 -1.09 -10.72
N GLU A 97 -5.17 -1.33 -9.56
CA GLU A 97 -5.69 -0.81 -8.29
C GLU A 97 -5.76 0.72 -8.32
N LEU A 98 -4.67 1.39 -8.72
CA LEU A 98 -4.60 2.86 -8.91
C LEU A 98 -5.71 3.39 -9.82
N SER A 99 -6.03 2.68 -10.92
CA SER A 99 -7.10 3.10 -11.84
C SER A 99 -8.50 3.01 -11.23
N THR A 100 -8.73 2.08 -10.29
CA THR A 100 -10.03 1.83 -9.68
C THR A 100 -10.23 2.52 -8.34
N LEU A 101 -9.14 2.90 -7.66
CA LEU A 101 -9.15 3.50 -6.33
C LEU A 101 -9.98 4.79 -6.26
N PRO A 102 -9.92 5.73 -7.22
CA PRO A 102 -10.73 6.94 -7.16
C PRO A 102 -12.23 6.68 -7.21
N ASP A 103 -12.66 5.66 -7.97
CA ASP A 103 -14.06 5.25 -8.04
C ASP A 103 -14.50 4.59 -6.73
N GLU A 104 -13.65 3.74 -6.15
CA GLU A 104 -13.89 3.11 -4.84
C GLU A 104 -14.03 4.17 -3.73
N ALA A 105 -13.11 5.11 -3.68
CA ALA A 105 -13.12 6.20 -2.71
C ALA A 105 -14.36 7.06 -2.86
N ARG A 106 -14.76 7.40 -4.09
CA ARG A 106 -16.00 8.16 -4.36
C ARG A 106 -17.25 7.42 -3.89
N ARG A 107 -17.34 6.10 -4.08
CA ARG A 107 -18.44 5.27 -3.52
C ARG A 107 -18.47 5.30 -1.99
N GLN A 108 -17.34 5.53 -1.34
CA GLN A 108 -17.19 5.61 0.12
C GLN A 108 -17.22 7.07 0.64
N GLY A 109 -17.63 8.04 -0.18
CA GLY A 109 -17.83 9.42 0.25
C GLY A 109 -16.60 10.33 0.14
N ALA A 110 -15.53 9.90 -0.54
CA ALA A 110 -14.40 10.77 -0.84
C ALA A 110 -14.82 11.92 -1.78
N LEU A 111 -14.37 13.14 -1.47
CA LEU A 111 -14.69 14.31 -2.27
C LEU A 111 -13.83 14.38 -3.53
N PRO A 112 -14.35 14.99 -4.63
CA PRO A 112 -13.53 15.38 -5.77
C PRO A 112 -12.42 16.32 -5.29
N GLY A 113 -11.17 16.08 -5.68
CA GLY A 113 -10.03 16.91 -5.26
C GLY A 113 -8.99 16.17 -4.42
N TRP A 114 -9.39 15.20 -3.59
CA TRP A 114 -8.49 14.63 -2.59
C TRP A 114 -7.22 13.98 -3.16
N PHE A 115 -7.31 13.33 -4.32
CA PHE A 115 -6.14 12.74 -4.98
C PHE A 115 -5.29 13.77 -5.73
N TYR A 116 -5.90 14.86 -6.23
CA TYR A 116 -5.17 15.91 -6.93
C TYR A 116 -4.19 16.64 -6.00
N GLU A 117 -4.56 16.83 -4.73
CA GLU A 117 -3.66 17.39 -3.72
C GLU A 117 -2.38 16.55 -3.59
N VAL A 118 -2.51 15.22 -3.57
CA VAL A 118 -1.35 14.30 -3.50
C VAL A 118 -0.47 14.43 -4.75
N GLU A 119 -1.09 14.46 -5.94
CA GLU A 119 -0.35 14.63 -7.19
C GLU A 119 0.37 15.98 -7.28
N GLU A 120 -0.26 17.05 -6.78
CA GLU A 120 0.30 18.39 -6.71
C GLU A 120 1.48 18.44 -5.74
N ASP A 121 1.34 17.89 -4.53
CA ASP A 121 2.39 17.81 -3.52
C ASP A 121 3.61 17.04 -4.06
N ARG A 122 3.38 15.87 -4.68
CA ARG A 122 4.46 15.10 -5.32
C ARG A 122 5.14 15.88 -6.44
N SER A 123 4.35 16.55 -7.29
CA SER A 123 4.87 17.38 -8.37
C SER A 123 5.70 18.55 -7.84
N ALA A 124 5.31 19.12 -6.69
CA ALA A 124 6.06 20.17 -6.02
C ALA A 124 7.40 19.64 -5.47
N ILE A 125 7.41 18.45 -4.87
CA ILE A 125 8.65 17.80 -4.40
C ILE A 125 9.62 17.52 -5.56
N VAL A 126 9.12 17.04 -6.70
CA VAL A 126 9.95 16.83 -7.90
C VAL A 126 10.59 18.14 -8.39
N ARG A 127 9.86 19.25 -8.31
CA ARG A 127 10.37 20.58 -8.70
C ARG A 127 11.32 21.18 -7.66
N ASN A 128 11.08 20.90 -6.39
CA ASN A 128 11.87 21.38 -5.26
C ASN A 128 12.07 20.26 -4.24
N PRO A 129 13.18 19.51 -4.32
CA PRO A 129 13.47 18.40 -3.41
C PRO A 129 13.52 18.80 -1.93
N ALA A 130 13.75 20.08 -1.60
CA ALA A 130 13.73 20.57 -0.22
C ALA A 130 12.33 20.54 0.42
N LEU A 131 11.27 20.27 -0.34
CA LEU A 131 9.91 20.06 0.16
C LEU A 131 9.62 18.61 0.55
N ALA A 132 10.57 17.69 0.29
CA ALA A 132 10.41 16.31 0.72
C ALA A 132 10.27 16.26 2.25
N PRO A 133 9.35 15.43 2.78
CA PRO A 133 9.29 15.20 4.21
C PRO A 133 10.66 14.70 4.70
N GLU A 134 11.15 15.28 5.80
CA GLU A 134 12.34 14.78 6.49
C GLU A 134 12.13 13.28 6.78
N PRO A 135 13.14 12.43 6.54
CA PRO A 135 13.04 11.02 6.86
C PRO A 135 12.73 10.85 8.36
N ASP A 136 11.78 9.98 8.70
CA ASP A 136 11.55 9.62 10.11
C ASP A 136 12.71 8.72 10.54
N ASP A 137 13.65 9.27 11.32
CA ASP A 137 14.86 8.61 11.84
C ASP A 137 14.56 7.31 12.64
N ARG A 138 13.30 6.96 12.87
CA ARG A 138 12.87 5.73 13.55
C ARG A 138 13.03 4.47 12.69
N ASP A 139 13.03 4.59 11.36
CA ASP A 139 13.19 3.43 10.47
C ASP A 139 14.66 3.12 10.11
N GLU A 140 15.60 4.02 10.42
CA GLU A 140 17.04 3.81 10.16
C GLU A 140 17.69 2.73 11.06
N ALA A 141 17.04 2.34 12.16
CA ALA A 141 17.51 1.26 13.02
C ALA A 141 17.37 -0.14 12.40
N ARG A 142 16.78 -0.25 11.20
CA ARG A 142 16.54 -1.51 10.49
C ARG A 142 17.35 -1.64 9.21
N ASN A 143 18.62 -1.24 9.25
CA ASN A 143 19.57 -1.50 8.17
C ASN A 143 20.33 -2.84 8.44
N PRO A 144 19.90 -4.00 7.91
CA PRO A 144 20.56 -5.28 8.12
C PRO A 144 21.90 -5.44 7.38
N ARG A 145 22.47 -4.38 6.79
CA ARG A 145 23.72 -4.47 6.01
C ARG A 145 25.01 -4.39 6.82
N PHE A 146 24.95 -4.13 8.13
CA PHE A 146 26.10 -4.23 9.03
C PHE A 146 25.82 -5.25 10.13
N VAL A 147 25.83 -6.53 9.75
CA VAL A 147 26.24 -7.58 10.70
C VAL A 147 27.76 -7.56 10.66
N GLU A 148 28.38 -6.95 11.67
CA GLU A 148 29.78 -7.23 11.98
C GLU A 148 29.93 -8.74 12.07
N PRO A 149 30.88 -9.37 11.36
CA PRO A 149 31.12 -10.79 11.56
C PRO A 149 31.47 -10.97 13.04
N ALA A 150 30.63 -11.71 13.76
CA ALA A 150 30.97 -12.20 15.08
C ALA A 150 32.35 -12.89 14.95
N GLU A 151 33.35 -12.35 15.63
CA GLU A 151 34.63 -13.00 15.80
C GLU A 151 34.41 -14.25 16.66
N GLU A 152 33.96 -15.31 16.00
CA GLU A 152 33.82 -16.63 16.59
C GLU A 152 35.00 -17.50 16.11
N GLY A 153 36.07 -17.47 16.90
CA GLY A 153 37.00 -18.59 17.06
C GLY A 153 37.90 -18.95 15.87
N LEU A 154 39.08 -18.32 15.80
CA LEU A 154 40.26 -18.99 15.25
C LEU A 154 41.26 -19.27 16.39
N GLY A 155 41.55 -20.56 16.54
CA GLY A 155 42.12 -21.17 17.73
C GLY A 155 43.51 -20.68 18.13
N ASP A 156 43.67 -20.53 19.44
CA ASP A 156 44.94 -20.43 20.11
C ASP A 156 45.57 -21.84 20.19
N ALA A 157 46.07 -22.31 19.05
CA ALA A 157 46.85 -23.54 18.91
C ALA A 157 48.29 -23.18 18.51
N ALA A 158 48.99 -22.40 19.34
CA ALA A 158 50.42 -22.15 19.13
C ALA A 158 51.17 -21.68 20.39
N ALA A 159 51.14 -22.46 21.49
CA ALA A 159 52.08 -22.24 22.60
C ALA A 159 52.39 -23.53 23.39
N ALA A 160 52.95 -24.54 22.71
CA ALA A 160 53.59 -25.68 23.39
C ALA A 160 54.78 -26.20 22.56
N ARG A 161 55.81 -25.37 22.43
CA ARG A 161 57.19 -25.81 22.15
C ARG A 161 58.17 -24.89 22.87
N ARG A 162 58.51 -25.26 24.10
CA ARG A 162 59.86 -25.14 24.67
C ARG A 162 59.97 -26.10 25.85
#